data_AF-A0A453INL3-F1
#
_entry.id   AF-A0A453INL3-F1
#
_cell.length_a   1.000
_cell.length_b   1.000
_cell.length_c   1.000
_cell.angle_alpha   90.00
_cell.angle_beta   90.00
_cell.angle_gamma   90.00
#
_symmetry.space_group_name_H-M   'P 1'
#
loop_
_entity.id
_entity.type
_entity.pdbx_description
1 polymer ?
#
loop_
_entity_poly.entity_id
_entity_poly.type
_entity_poly.pdbx_seq_one_letter_code
_entity_poly.pdbx_strand_id
1 'polypeptide(L)' 'MLVSWEVWNERNARVYRSISSKPSVKIGNITEEAILWVVAGAKPSCWIMPLE' A
#
# COMPACT_ATOMS: atom_id res chain seq x y z
N MET A 1 4.89 -6.77 0.40
CA MET A 1 3.62 -7.24 -0.20
C MET A 1 2.60 -6.11 -0.35
N LEU A 2 2.33 -5.32 0.70
CA LEU A 2 1.38 -4.19 0.70
C LEU A 2 1.65 -3.12 -0.36
N VAL A 3 2.89 -2.63 -0.45
CA VAL A 3 3.26 -1.58 -1.43
C VAL A 3 3.04 -2.07 -2.86
N SER A 4 3.57 -3.25 -3.20
CA SER A 4 3.43 -3.84 -4.54
C SER A 4 1.96 -4.08 -4.91
N TRP A 5 1.15 -4.54 -3.95
CA TRP A 5 -0.28 -4.72 -4.13
C TRP A 5 -0.99 -3.40 -4.42
N GLU A 6 -0.73 -2.34 -3.63
CA GLU A 6 -1.42 -1.07 -3.86
C GLU A 6 -0.98 -0.34 -5.12
N VAL A 7 0.28 -0.47 -5.52
CA VAL A 7 0.76 0.03 -6.82
C VAL A 7 0.07 -0.70 -7.98
N TRP A 8 -0.09 -2.03 -7.88
CA TRP A 8 -0.78 -2.81 -8.90
C TRP A 8 -2.26 -2.42 -9.00
N ASN A 9 -2.92 -2.27 -7.85
CA ASN A 9 -4.33 -1.88 -7.79
C ASN A 9 -4.56 -0.45 -8.33
N GLU A 10 -3.65 0.48 -8.04
CA GLU A 10 -3.67 1.84 -8.61
C GLU A 10 -3.57 1.80 -10.15
N ARG A 11 -2.60 1.06 -10.68
CA ARG A 11 -2.43 0.91 -12.13
C ARG A 11 -3.66 0.31 -12.79
N ASN A 12 -4.28 -0.69 -12.17
CA ASN A 12 -5.52 -1.26 -12.69
C ASN A 12 -6.68 -0.29 -12.66
N ALA A 13 -6.85 0.50 -11.59
CA ALA A 13 -7.87 1.53 -11.55
C ALA A 13 -7.64 2.58 -12.65
N ARG A 14 -6.38 2.94 -12.90
CA ARG A 14 -6.01 3.88 -13.96
C ARG A 14 -6.29 3.34 -15.36
N VAL A 15 -5.96 2.07 -15.63
CA VAL A 15 -6.12 1.47 -16.97
C VAL A 15 -7.57 1.09 -17.24
N TYR A 16 -8.21 0.36 -16.31
CA TYR A 16 -9.52 -0.23 -16.57
C TYR A 16 -10.70 0.67 -16.16
N ARG A 17 -10.47 1.66 -15.29
CA ARG A 17 -11.52 2.56 -14.81
C ARG A 17 -11.23 4.03 -15.11
N SER A 18 -10.06 4.35 -15.67
CA SER A 18 -9.60 5.73 -15.91
C SER A 18 -9.59 6.60 -14.64
N ILE A 19 -9.46 5.98 -13.46
CA ILE A 19 -9.38 6.67 -12.17
C ILE A 19 -7.93 6.74 -11.71
N SER A 20 -7.44 7.94 -11.41
CA SER A 20 -6.10 8.16 -10.86
C SER A 20 -6.20 8.66 -9.42
N SER A 21 -5.46 8.00 -8.52
CA SER A 21 -5.35 8.44 -7.12
C SER A 21 -4.06 9.24 -6.91
N LYS A 22 -4.05 10.16 -5.94
CA LYS A 22 -2.81 10.84 -5.55
C LYS A 22 -1.89 9.87 -4.81
N PRO A 23 -0.56 9.93 -5.01
CA PRO A 23 0.39 9.07 -4.30
C PRO A 23 0.26 9.16 -2.77
N SER A 24 -0.02 10.35 -2.24
CA SER A 24 -0.23 10.57 -0.81
C SER A 24 -1.38 9.76 -0.22
N VAL A 25 -2.47 9.58 -0.98
CA VAL A 25 -3.62 8.76 -0.55
C VAL A 25 -3.22 7.30 -0.46
N LYS A 26 -2.46 6.80 -1.44
CA LYS A 26 -1.98 5.42 -1.44
C LYS A 26 -0.97 5.15 -0.31
N ILE A 27 -0.07 6.10 -0.04
CA ILE A 27 0.87 6.00 1.09
C ILE A 27 0.12 5.98 2.42
N GLY A 28 -0.93 6.81 2.56
CA GLY A 28 -1.81 6.79 3.74
C GLY A 28 -2.44 5.42 3.97
N ASN A 29 -3.08 4.86 2.95
CA ASN A 29 -3.70 3.53 3.02
C ASN A 29 -2.68 2.43 3.39
N ILE A 30 -1.50 2.44 2.77
CA ILE A 30 -0.43 1.47 3.07
C ILE A 30 0.01 1.58 4.53
N THR A 31 0.11 2.80 5.05
CA THR A 31 0.55 3.05 6.42
C THR A 31 -0.50 2.60 7.44
N GLU A 32 -1.78 2.95 7.21
CA GLU A 32 -2.89 2.50 8.05
C GLU A 32 -2.99 0.97 8.08
N GLU A 33 -2.88 0.33 6.93
CA GLU A 33 -2.89 -1.13 6.85
C GLU A 33 -1.67 -1.71 7.57
N ALA A 34 -0.46 -1.20 7.35
CA ALA A 34 0.72 -1.66 8.08
C ALA A 34 0.55 -1.55 9.62
N ILE A 35 -0.05 -0.47 10.11
CA ILE A 35 -0.34 -0.28 11.54
C ILE A 35 -1.34 -1.32 12.04
N LEU A 36 -2.47 -1.51 11.33
CA LEU A 36 -3.51 -2.48 11.72
C LEU A 36 -2.93 -3.88 11.88
N TRP A 37 -2.07 -4.24 10.94
CA TRP A 37 -1.49 -5.55 10.95
C TRP A 37 -0.39 -5.71 12.04
N VAL A 38 0.33 -4.64 12.41
CA VAL A 38 1.22 -4.63 13.59
C VAL A 38 0.40 -4.80 14.87
N VAL A 39 -0.74 -4.11 14.99
CA VAL A 39 -1.69 -4.26 16.11
C VAL A 39 -2.22 -5.70 16.19
N ALA A 40 -2.40 -6.36 15.05
CA ALA A 40 -2.77 -7.77 14.96
C ALA A 40 -1.63 -8.74 15.36
N GLY A 41 -0.47 -8.25 15.79
CA GLY A 41 0.62 -9.04 16.36
C GLY A 41 1.71 -9.46 15.38
N ALA A 42 1.72 -8.89 14.18
CA ALA A 42 2.74 -9.23 13.20
C ALA A 42 4.03 -8.44 13.36
N LYS A 43 5.13 -9.03 12.91
CA LYS A 43 6.47 -8.47 13.07
C LYS A 43 6.79 -7.45 11.96
N PRO A 44 7.27 -6.24 12.32
CA PRO A 44 7.58 -5.17 11.35
C PRO A 44 8.55 -5.54 10.23
N SER A 45 9.40 -6.54 10.47
CA SER A 45 10.49 -6.94 9.56
C SER A 45 10.04 -7.54 8.23
N CYS A 46 8.78 -7.90 8.07
CA CYS A 46 8.28 -8.52 6.84
C CYS A 46 7.72 -7.50 5.82
N TRP A 47 7.41 -6.25 6.22
CA TRP A 47 6.49 -5.40 5.44
C TRP A 47 7.03 -4.07 4.98
N ILE A 48 8.01 -3.52 5.69
CA ILE A 48 8.69 -2.31 5.28
C ILE A 48 9.75 -2.76 4.27
N MET A 49 9.40 -2.83 2.99
CA MET A 49 10.45 -2.82 1.96
C MET A 49 11.20 -1.49 2.12
N PRO A 50 12.55 -1.49 2.09
CA PRO A 50 13.29 -0.25 2.17
C PRO A 50 12.93 0.58 0.95
N LEU A 51 12.66 1.85 1.20
CA LEU A 51 12.70 2.87 0.17
C LEU A 51 14.20 3.11 -0.10
N GLU A 52 14.81 2.28 -0.95
CA GLU A 52 16.06 2.63 -1.63
C GLU A 52 15.76 3.36 -2.94
#